data_AF-A0A2G9LYC7-F1
#
_entry.id   AF-A0A2G9LYC7-F1
#
_cell.length_a   1.000
_cell.length_b   1.000
_cell.length_c   1.000
_cell.angle_alpha   90.00
_cell.angle_beta   90.00
_cell.angle_gamma   90.00
#
_symmetry.space_group_name_H-M   'P 1'
#
loop_
_entity.id
_entity.type
_entity.pdbx_description
1 polymer ?
#
loop_
_entity_poly.entity_id
_entity_poly.type
_entity_poly.pdbx_seq_one_letter_code
_entity_poly.pdbx_strand_id
1 'polypeptide(L)'
;MDEPLYVKLVKETEIFKNCTNLVVGKGNLNAKILFVGEAPGRNEDIQGLPFVGKAGKNLDELLNKVGLSLNDVYIANILKCRPPENRNPLPEEIKAHTPWLLEQIKQIKPKVVCSLGNYATKFFLSGGNVEFMDKQPGITSVHGKVRFIKIEGVEIKLIPLFHPAAIIYKKAILPLWEKDMEIVKKEVDEIDSQKTLF
;
A
#
# COMPACT_ATOMS: atom_id res chain seq x y z
N MET A 1 -3.87 9.15 -28.34
CA MET A 1 -4.51 9.34 -27.03
C MET A 1 -3.47 9.97 -26.14
N ASP A 2 -3.76 11.12 -25.53
CA ASP A 2 -2.79 11.80 -24.66
C ASP A 2 -2.51 10.98 -23.40
N GLU A 3 -1.27 11.02 -22.95
CA GLU A 3 -0.85 10.35 -21.71
C GLU A 3 -1.57 10.94 -20.48
N PRO A 4 -2.10 10.12 -19.56
CA PRO A 4 -2.80 10.61 -18.37
C PRO A 4 -1.90 11.48 -17.48
N LEU A 5 -2.49 12.51 -16.86
CA LEU A 5 -1.75 13.47 -16.03
C LEU A 5 -0.94 12.80 -14.91
N TYR A 6 -1.49 11.80 -14.23
CA TYR A 6 -0.78 11.09 -13.15
C TYR A 6 0.47 10.35 -13.62
N VAL A 7 0.54 9.96 -14.90
CA VAL A 7 1.73 9.36 -15.50
C VAL A 7 2.77 10.44 -15.77
N LYS A 8 2.35 11.56 -16.36
CA LYS A 8 3.23 12.70 -16.64
C LYS A 8 3.90 13.22 -15.37
N LEU A 9 3.14 13.41 -14.30
CA LEU A 9 3.65 13.85 -13.00
C LEU A 9 4.78 12.96 -12.48
N VAL A 10 4.63 11.63 -12.58
CA VAL A 10 5.69 10.68 -12.21
C VAL A 10 6.91 10.83 -13.12
N LYS A 11 6.71 10.95 -14.43
CA LYS A 11 7.80 11.04 -15.41
C LYS A 11 8.66 12.30 -15.28
N GLU A 12 8.10 13.37 -14.71
CA GLU A 12 8.82 14.62 -14.47
C GLU A 12 9.74 14.57 -13.24
N THR A 13 9.56 13.58 -12.36
CA THR A 13 10.36 13.45 -11.14
C THR A 13 11.80 13.01 -11.41
N GLU A 14 12.72 13.42 -10.54
CA GLU A 14 14.11 12.99 -10.63
C GLU A 14 14.30 11.49 -10.37
N ILE A 15 13.48 10.92 -9.48
CA ILE A 15 13.54 9.48 -9.20
C ILE A 15 13.06 8.64 -10.39
N PHE A 16 12.18 9.16 -11.25
CA PHE A 16 11.82 8.48 -12.49
C PHE A 16 12.99 8.43 -13.48
N LYS A 17 13.70 9.55 -13.67
CA LYS A 17 14.85 9.62 -14.60
C LYS A 17 15.96 8.64 -14.25
N ASN A 18 16.06 8.27 -12.96
CA ASN A 18 17.12 7.42 -12.43
C ASN A 18 16.66 5.99 -12.09
N CYS A 19 15.35 5.68 -12.18
CA CYS A 19 14.86 4.33 -11.95
C CYS A 19 15.07 3.43 -13.18
N THR A 20 15.17 2.13 -12.95
CA THR A 20 15.28 1.15 -14.03
C THR A 20 13.91 0.83 -14.62
N ASN A 21 12.92 0.61 -13.74
CA ASN A 21 11.56 0.32 -14.16
C ASN A 21 10.55 1.02 -13.25
N LEU A 22 9.41 1.39 -13.86
CA LEU A 22 8.21 1.70 -13.10
C LEU A 22 7.67 0.45 -12.42
N VAL A 23 7.29 0.60 -11.16
CA VAL A 23 6.70 -0.45 -10.33
C VAL A 23 5.30 -0.02 -9.93
N VAL A 24 4.32 -0.34 -10.77
CA VAL A 24 2.95 0.19 -10.66
C VAL A 24 2.13 -0.56 -9.63
N GLY A 25 2.10 -1.89 -9.73
CA GLY A 25 1.32 -2.75 -8.85
C GLY A 25 1.25 -4.18 -9.38
N LYS A 26 0.74 -5.13 -8.58
CA LYS A 26 0.51 -6.53 -8.98
C LYS A 26 -0.69 -7.15 -8.26
N GLY A 27 -1.34 -8.14 -8.86
CA GLY A 27 -2.45 -8.89 -8.23
C GLY A 27 -3.80 -8.65 -8.92
N ASN A 28 -4.88 -8.98 -8.23
CA ASN A 28 -6.23 -8.95 -8.79
C ASN A 28 -6.79 -7.52 -8.89
N LEU A 29 -7.16 -7.08 -10.10
CA LEU A 29 -7.73 -5.75 -10.36
C LEU A 29 -9.15 -5.57 -9.81
N ASN A 30 -9.81 -6.66 -9.43
CA ASN A 30 -11.12 -6.67 -8.75
C ASN A 30 -10.98 -7.03 -7.26
N ALA A 31 -9.78 -6.94 -6.69
CA ALA A 31 -9.52 -7.30 -5.30
C ALA A 31 -10.33 -6.43 -4.32
N LYS A 32 -10.85 -7.07 -3.27
CA LYS A 32 -11.49 -6.36 -2.15
C LYS A 32 -10.47 -5.77 -1.18
N ILE A 33 -9.25 -6.31 -1.19
CA ILE A 33 -8.15 -5.93 -0.30
C ILE A 33 -7.02 -5.32 -1.13
N LEU A 34 -6.64 -4.09 -0.80
CA LEU A 34 -5.48 -3.40 -1.37
C LEU A 34 -4.40 -3.24 -0.30
N PHE A 35 -3.21 -3.79 -0.53
CA PHE A 35 -2.03 -3.53 0.28
C PHE A 35 -1.23 -2.37 -0.33
N VAL A 36 -0.82 -1.41 0.50
CA VAL A 36 -0.06 -0.24 0.05
C VAL A 36 1.19 -0.06 0.89
N GLY A 37 2.36 -0.20 0.29
CA GLY A 37 3.65 0.12 0.89
C GLY A 37 4.17 1.51 0.54
N GLU A 38 5.43 1.73 0.85
CA GLU A 38 6.11 3.03 0.73
C GLU A 38 6.64 3.27 -0.69
N ALA A 39 7.61 2.47 -1.11
CA ALA A 39 8.32 2.63 -2.37
C ALA A 39 8.93 1.29 -2.84
N PRO A 40 9.28 1.16 -4.13
CA PRO A 40 10.04 0.03 -4.63
C PRO A 40 11.46 -0.01 -4.05
N GLY A 41 11.97 -1.20 -3.75
CA GLY A 41 13.38 -1.43 -3.44
C GLY A 41 14.19 -1.76 -4.69
N ARG A 42 15.46 -2.13 -4.50
CA ARG A 42 16.39 -2.46 -5.61
C ARG A 42 15.88 -3.58 -6.52
N ASN A 43 15.36 -4.66 -5.94
CA ASN A 43 14.95 -5.81 -6.73
C ASN A 43 13.65 -5.53 -7.48
N GLU A 44 12.75 -4.78 -6.86
CA GLU A 44 11.52 -4.30 -7.47
C GLU A 44 11.83 -3.39 -8.67
N ASP A 45 12.76 -2.45 -8.51
CA ASP A 45 13.21 -1.55 -9.58
C ASP A 45 13.80 -2.30 -10.77
N ILE A 46 14.63 -3.33 -10.52
CA ILE A 46 15.23 -4.14 -11.59
C ILE A 46 14.16 -4.98 -12.33
N GLN A 47 13.14 -5.46 -11.62
CA GLN A 47 12.15 -6.40 -12.18
C GLN A 47 10.85 -5.73 -12.66
N GLY A 48 10.59 -4.47 -12.30
CA GLY A 48 9.33 -3.78 -12.60
C GLY A 48 8.12 -4.30 -11.80
N LEU A 49 8.34 -5.11 -10.75
CA LEU A 49 7.27 -5.74 -9.97
C LEU A 49 7.41 -5.41 -8.48
N PRO A 50 6.30 -5.06 -7.79
CA PRO A 50 6.36 -4.71 -6.38
C PRO A 50 6.55 -5.96 -5.51
N PHE A 51 7.19 -5.79 -4.35
CA PHE A 51 7.36 -6.83 -3.34
C PHE A 51 7.94 -8.14 -3.93
N VAL A 52 9.10 -8.07 -4.56
CA VAL A 52 9.84 -9.25 -5.09
C VAL A 52 11.17 -9.50 -4.35
N GLY A 53 11.63 -8.53 -3.57
CA GLY A 53 12.76 -8.63 -2.68
C GLY A 53 12.43 -9.36 -1.37
N LYS A 54 13.34 -9.26 -0.39
CA LYS A 54 13.21 -9.97 0.90
C LYS A 54 11.93 -9.59 1.66
N ALA A 55 11.58 -8.31 1.69
CA ALA A 55 10.34 -7.86 2.31
C ALA A 55 9.09 -8.37 1.57
N GLY A 56 9.18 -8.54 0.24
CA GLY A 56 8.12 -9.10 -0.57
C GLY A 56 7.89 -10.58 -0.32
N LYS A 57 8.95 -11.37 -0.30
CA LYS A 57 8.86 -12.79 0.11
C LYS A 57 8.25 -12.96 1.49
N ASN A 58 8.63 -12.10 2.44
CA ASN A 58 8.03 -12.10 3.77
C ASN A 58 6.53 -11.73 3.71
N LEU A 59 6.13 -10.75 2.90
CA LEU A 59 4.72 -10.44 2.69
C LEU A 59 3.96 -11.62 2.09
N ASP A 60 4.51 -12.29 1.08
CA ASP A 60 3.89 -13.46 0.46
C ASP A 60 3.71 -14.61 1.48
N GLU A 61 4.73 -14.91 2.30
CA GLU A 61 4.63 -15.88 3.39
C GLU A 61 3.55 -15.51 4.42
N LEU A 62 3.48 -14.24 4.78
CA LEU A 62 2.52 -13.71 5.72
C LEU A 62 1.07 -13.75 5.20
N LEU A 63 0.86 -13.45 3.91
CA LEU A 63 -0.43 -13.60 3.25
C LEU A 63 -0.85 -15.07 3.18
N ASN A 64 0.06 -15.97 2.82
CA ASN A 64 -0.22 -17.40 2.75
C ASN A 64 -0.63 -17.98 4.11
N LYS A 65 0.01 -17.56 5.21
CA LYS A 65 -0.35 -17.97 6.58
C LYS A 65 -1.80 -17.65 6.94
N VAL A 66 -2.34 -16.59 6.34
CA VAL A 66 -3.71 -16.15 6.58
C VAL A 66 -4.65 -16.55 5.43
N GLY A 67 -4.22 -17.48 4.56
CA GLY A 67 -5.05 -18.03 3.49
C GLY A 67 -5.31 -17.05 2.34
N LEU A 68 -4.52 -16.00 2.20
CA LEU A 68 -4.61 -15.03 1.10
C LEU A 68 -3.51 -15.24 0.08
N SER A 69 -3.83 -14.95 -1.18
CA SER A 69 -2.90 -15.02 -2.32
C SER A 69 -2.98 -13.76 -3.18
N LEU A 70 -2.11 -13.65 -4.20
CA LEU A 70 -2.16 -12.56 -5.18
C LEU A 70 -3.45 -12.54 -6.03
N ASN A 71 -4.23 -13.64 -6.03
CA ASN A 71 -5.54 -13.67 -6.66
C ASN A 71 -6.63 -12.98 -5.82
N ASP A 72 -6.38 -12.79 -4.51
CA ASP A 72 -7.34 -12.22 -3.58
C ASP A 72 -7.09 -10.72 -3.34
N VAL A 73 -5.85 -10.27 -3.59
CA VAL A 73 -5.36 -8.95 -3.18
C VAL A 73 -4.76 -8.18 -4.34
N TYR A 74 -4.68 -6.86 -4.17
CA TYR A 74 -3.84 -6.00 -5.00
C TYR A 74 -2.69 -5.39 -4.19
N ILE A 75 -1.52 -5.47 -4.80
CA ILE A 75 -0.16 -5.01 -4.50
C ILE A 75 0.21 -3.59 -4.97
N ALA A 76 0.34 -2.55 -4.14
CA ALA A 76 0.86 -1.26 -4.61
C ALA A 76 1.78 -0.56 -3.60
N ASN A 77 2.39 0.56 -4.02
CA ASN A 77 3.15 1.47 -3.18
C ASN A 77 2.68 2.91 -3.40
N ILE A 78 2.99 3.82 -2.46
CA ILE A 78 2.85 5.27 -2.68
C ILE A 78 3.71 5.68 -3.88
N LEU A 79 5.03 5.49 -3.78
CA LEU A 79 5.95 5.77 -4.88
C LEU A 79 5.93 4.63 -5.90
N LYS A 80 6.13 5.00 -7.17
CA LYS A 80 6.18 4.08 -8.32
C LYS A 80 7.59 3.86 -8.86
N CYS A 81 8.55 4.66 -8.37
CA CYS A 81 9.96 4.59 -8.68
C CYS A 81 10.73 4.41 -7.38
N ARG A 82 11.85 3.71 -7.44
CA ARG A 82 12.77 3.54 -6.31
C ARG A 82 13.52 4.84 -6.02
N PRO A 83 13.47 5.37 -4.78
CA PRO A 83 14.36 6.45 -4.37
C PRO A 83 15.84 6.02 -4.40
N PRO A 84 16.78 6.92 -4.73
CA PRO A 84 18.21 6.61 -4.74
C PRO A 84 18.65 6.04 -3.40
N GLU A 85 19.44 4.96 -3.45
CA GLU A 85 19.94 4.25 -2.27
C GLU A 85 18.85 3.72 -1.31
N ASN A 86 17.59 3.63 -1.75
CA ASN A 86 16.42 3.33 -0.90
C ASN A 86 16.25 4.32 0.26
N ARG A 87 16.62 5.60 0.07
CA ARG A 87 16.28 6.64 1.04
C ARG A 87 14.76 6.76 1.20
N ASN A 88 14.36 7.45 2.26
CA ASN A 88 12.96 7.79 2.48
C ASN A 88 12.40 8.69 1.35
N PRO A 89 11.09 8.56 1.04
CA PRO A 89 10.38 9.46 0.13
C PRO A 89 10.40 10.92 0.58
N LEU A 90 10.57 11.83 -0.37
CA LEU A 90 10.38 13.26 -0.17
C LEU A 90 8.91 13.66 -0.37
N PRO A 91 8.41 14.72 0.29
CA PRO A 91 7.02 15.17 0.14
C PRO A 91 6.63 15.46 -1.32
N GLU A 92 7.49 16.08 -2.11
CA GLU A 92 7.26 16.38 -3.51
C GLU A 92 7.15 15.10 -4.38
N GLU A 93 7.93 14.07 -4.05
CA GLU A 93 7.84 12.75 -4.72
C GLU A 93 6.51 12.08 -4.39
N ILE A 94 6.11 12.09 -3.11
CA ILE A 94 4.80 11.56 -2.69
C ILE A 94 3.68 12.32 -3.43
N LYS A 95 3.77 13.64 -3.52
CA LYS A 95 2.77 14.48 -4.20
C LYS A 95 2.68 14.18 -5.70
N ALA A 96 3.81 13.91 -6.36
CA ALA A 96 3.83 13.57 -7.78
C ALA A 96 3.33 12.14 -8.06
N HIS A 97 3.59 11.18 -7.16
CA HIS A 97 3.30 9.76 -7.39
C HIS A 97 1.94 9.29 -6.87
N THR A 98 1.41 9.89 -5.81
CA THR A 98 0.14 9.47 -5.21
C THR A 98 -1.09 9.63 -6.12
N PRO A 99 -1.17 10.59 -7.07
CA PRO A 99 -2.27 10.63 -8.04
C PRO A 99 -2.45 9.31 -8.80
N TRP A 100 -1.37 8.56 -9.04
CA TRP A 100 -1.45 7.23 -9.65
C TRP A 100 -2.12 6.21 -8.71
N LEU A 101 -1.72 6.19 -7.43
CA LEU A 101 -2.34 5.32 -6.42
C LEU A 101 -3.83 5.63 -6.25
N LEU A 102 -4.17 6.93 -6.23
CA LEU A 102 -5.55 7.39 -6.13
C LEU A 102 -6.39 6.91 -7.32
N GLU A 103 -5.84 6.94 -8.54
CA GLU A 103 -6.49 6.37 -9.72
C GLU A 103 -6.65 4.84 -9.62
N GLN A 104 -5.63 4.12 -9.13
CA GLN A 104 -5.73 2.68 -8.86
C GLN A 104 -6.87 2.39 -7.88
N ILE A 105 -7.03 3.19 -6.81
CA ILE A 105 -8.12 3.04 -5.84
C ILE A 105 -9.49 3.30 -6.47
N LYS A 106 -9.61 4.33 -7.33
CA LYS A 106 -10.86 4.62 -8.06
C LYS A 106 -11.29 3.49 -8.97
N GLN A 107 -10.33 2.83 -9.63
CA GLN A 107 -10.60 1.75 -10.57
C GLN A 107 -10.91 0.43 -9.86
N ILE A 108 -10.07 0.05 -8.89
CA ILE A 108 -10.20 -1.21 -8.14
C ILE A 108 -11.39 -1.16 -7.16
N LYS A 109 -11.68 0.03 -6.60
CA LYS A 109 -12.70 0.24 -5.55
C LYS A 109 -12.58 -0.76 -4.40
N PRO A 110 -11.38 -0.92 -3.80
CA PRO A 110 -11.18 -1.87 -2.71
C PRO A 110 -12.09 -1.49 -1.53
N LYS A 111 -12.47 -2.50 -0.74
CA LYS A 111 -13.27 -2.30 0.46
C LYS A 111 -12.40 -2.16 1.70
N VAL A 112 -11.26 -2.85 1.70
CA VAL A 112 -10.25 -2.79 2.74
C VAL A 112 -8.93 -2.31 2.14
N VAL A 113 -8.29 -1.35 2.80
CA VAL A 113 -6.94 -0.91 2.46
C VAL A 113 -6.01 -1.21 3.64
N CYS A 114 -5.00 -2.03 3.40
CA CYS A 114 -3.97 -2.38 4.37
C CYS A 114 -2.72 -1.53 4.10
N SER A 115 -2.53 -0.45 4.87
CA SER A 115 -1.33 0.39 4.73
C SER A 115 -0.16 -0.21 5.48
N LEU A 116 0.97 -0.40 4.79
CA LEU A 116 2.17 -1.03 5.33
C LEU A 116 3.18 0.03 5.78
N GLY A 117 3.35 0.19 7.08
CA GLY A 117 4.33 1.12 7.66
C GLY A 117 3.88 2.58 7.71
N ASN A 118 4.81 3.47 8.05
CA ASN A 118 4.52 4.87 8.39
C ASN A 118 4.01 5.69 7.20
N TYR A 119 4.71 5.67 6.06
CA TYR A 119 4.39 6.56 4.94
C TYR A 119 3.00 6.27 4.37
N ALA A 120 2.70 5.00 4.05
CA ALA A 120 1.38 4.57 3.61
C ALA A 120 0.29 4.96 4.61
N THR A 121 0.50 4.65 5.88
CA THR A 121 -0.48 4.94 6.94
C THR A 121 -0.75 6.43 7.08
N LYS A 122 0.29 7.25 7.14
CA LYS A 122 0.16 8.71 7.27
C LYS A 122 -0.52 9.34 6.05
N PHE A 123 -0.24 8.83 4.85
CA PHE A 123 -0.93 9.28 3.64
C PHE A 123 -2.44 9.04 3.71
N PHE A 124 -2.87 7.84 4.11
CA PHE A 124 -4.30 7.56 4.24
C PHE A 124 -4.96 8.31 5.40
N LEU A 125 -4.30 8.40 6.56
CA LEU A 125 -4.83 9.12 7.72
C LEU A 125 -4.95 10.63 7.49
N SER A 126 -4.13 11.20 6.60
CA SER A 126 -4.24 12.59 6.14
C SER A 126 -5.30 12.81 5.05
N GLY A 127 -6.11 11.78 4.73
CA GLY A 127 -7.11 11.85 3.67
C GLY A 127 -6.52 12.00 2.26
N GLY A 128 -5.27 11.56 2.06
CA GLY A 128 -4.53 11.73 0.81
C GLY A 128 -3.83 13.09 0.66
N ASN A 129 -3.85 13.95 1.69
CA ASN A 129 -3.18 15.24 1.64
C ASN A 129 -1.76 15.17 2.25
N VAL A 130 -0.77 15.26 1.37
CA VAL A 130 0.67 15.19 1.72
C VAL A 130 1.07 16.24 2.76
N GLU A 131 0.46 17.43 2.76
CA GLU A 131 0.79 18.53 3.68
C GLU A 131 0.36 18.25 5.13
N PHE A 132 -0.48 17.24 5.36
CA PHE A 132 -0.93 16.85 6.69
C PHE A 132 -0.36 15.51 7.17
N MET A 133 0.53 14.87 6.41
CA MET A 133 1.11 13.57 6.75
C MET A 133 1.99 13.61 8.01
N ASP A 134 2.76 14.68 8.19
CA ASP A 134 3.64 14.88 9.34
C ASP A 134 2.87 14.95 10.67
N LYS A 135 1.67 15.55 10.65
CA LYS A 135 0.74 15.67 11.78
C LYS A 135 0.03 14.36 12.15
N GLN A 136 0.12 13.32 11.32
CA GLN A 136 -0.52 12.05 11.60
C GLN A 136 0.28 11.18 12.58
N PRO A 137 -0.39 10.39 13.43
CA PRO A 137 0.26 9.47 14.36
C PRO A 137 1.13 8.43 13.64
N GLY A 138 2.17 7.96 14.32
CA GLY A 138 3.04 6.90 13.81
C GLY A 138 2.41 5.51 13.87
N ILE A 139 2.92 4.58 13.06
CA ILE A 139 2.39 3.22 12.90
C ILE A 139 2.23 2.46 14.21
N THR A 140 3.17 2.64 15.15
CA THR A 140 3.15 1.95 16.45
C THR A 140 1.92 2.26 17.30
N SER A 141 1.28 3.43 17.13
CA SER A 141 0.09 3.78 17.92
C SER A 141 -1.23 3.46 17.23
N VAL A 142 -1.20 3.16 15.92
CA VAL A 142 -2.42 2.99 15.10
C VAL A 142 -2.56 1.63 14.42
N HIS A 143 -1.54 0.79 14.43
CA HIS A 143 -1.64 -0.55 13.82
C HIS A 143 -2.83 -1.35 14.41
N GLY A 144 -3.46 -2.17 13.57
CA GLY A 144 -4.59 -3.02 13.96
C GLY A 144 -5.90 -2.27 14.28
N LYS A 145 -5.96 -0.94 14.10
CA LYS A 145 -7.19 -0.16 14.34
C LYS A 145 -7.90 0.14 13.03
N VAL A 146 -9.11 -0.39 12.87
CA VAL A 146 -9.97 -0.10 11.70
C VAL A 146 -10.38 1.37 11.72
N ARG A 147 -10.23 2.05 10.58
CA ARG A 147 -10.67 3.42 10.37
C ARG A 147 -11.50 3.49 9.09
N PHE A 148 -12.67 4.13 9.19
CA PHE A 148 -13.49 4.41 8.03
C PHE A 148 -13.04 5.74 7.44
N ILE A 149 -12.56 5.71 6.21
CA ILE A 149 -12.16 6.92 5.49
C ILE A 149 -12.79 6.93 4.10
N LYS A 150 -12.91 8.12 3.54
CA LYS A 150 -13.33 8.33 2.15
C LYS A 150 -12.18 9.00 1.42
N ILE A 151 -11.68 8.35 0.37
CA ILE A 151 -10.61 8.88 -0.47
C ILE A 151 -11.09 8.85 -1.91
N GLU A 152 -11.03 9.99 -2.60
CA GLU A 152 -11.48 10.10 -3.99
C GLU A 152 -12.92 9.57 -4.25
N GLY A 153 -13.81 9.75 -3.27
CA GLY A 153 -15.19 9.27 -3.36
C GLY A 153 -15.38 7.78 -3.02
N VAL A 154 -14.31 7.00 -2.84
CA VAL A 154 -14.34 5.60 -2.45
C VAL A 154 -14.31 5.47 -0.93
N GLU A 155 -15.31 4.81 -0.37
CA GLU A 155 -15.35 4.46 1.06
C GLU A 155 -14.50 3.21 1.31
N ILE A 156 -13.54 3.33 2.23
CA ILE A 156 -12.59 2.26 2.54
C ILE A 156 -12.48 2.07 4.05
N LYS A 157 -12.36 0.80 4.46
CA LYS A 157 -11.88 0.42 5.78
C LYS A 157 -10.36 0.39 5.74
N LEU A 158 -9.70 1.41 6.28
CA LEU A 158 -8.25 1.47 6.43
C LEU A 158 -7.83 0.65 7.66
N ILE A 159 -6.89 -0.27 7.47
CA ILE A 159 -6.28 -1.07 8.54
C ILE A 159 -4.76 -0.91 8.46
N PRO A 160 -4.15 -0.06 9.31
CA PRO A 160 -2.71 0.08 9.33
C PRO A 160 -2.01 -1.17 9.85
N LEU A 161 -0.94 -1.60 9.16
CA LEU A 161 -0.11 -2.74 9.52
C LEU A 161 1.36 -2.33 9.58
N PHE A 162 2.15 -3.03 10.39
CA PHE A 162 3.60 -2.88 10.32
C PHE A 162 4.13 -3.28 8.95
N HIS A 163 5.16 -2.57 8.47
CA HIS A 163 5.79 -2.92 7.20
C HIS A 163 6.48 -4.30 7.29
N PRO A 164 6.36 -5.20 6.30
CA PRO A 164 6.96 -6.54 6.34
C PRO A 164 8.47 -6.55 6.57
N ALA A 165 9.18 -5.50 6.14
CA ALA A 165 10.61 -5.33 6.42
C ALA A 165 10.92 -5.20 7.92
N ALA A 166 10.02 -4.65 8.73
CA ALA A 166 10.23 -4.47 10.17
C ALA A 166 10.34 -5.82 10.91
N ILE A 167 9.61 -6.83 10.44
CA ILE A 167 9.62 -8.19 11.01
C ILE A 167 10.99 -8.86 10.83
N ILE A 168 11.71 -8.54 9.74
CA ILE A 168 13.06 -9.06 9.48
C ILE A 168 14.02 -8.67 10.60
N TYR A 169 13.91 -7.45 11.12
CA TYR A 169 14.80 -6.91 12.14
C TYR A 169 14.26 -7.10 13.56
N LYS A 170 12.94 -7.17 13.73
CA LYS A 170 12.28 -7.27 15.04
C LYS A 170 11.24 -8.38 15.02
N LYS A 171 11.66 -9.60 15.39
CA LYS A 171 10.79 -10.78 15.44
C LYS A 171 9.54 -10.60 16.30
N ALA A 172 9.61 -9.76 17.35
CA ALA A 172 8.47 -9.44 18.21
C ALA A 172 7.29 -8.75 17.48
N ILE A 173 7.51 -8.23 16.27
CA ILE A 173 6.43 -7.63 15.45
C ILE A 173 5.55 -8.72 14.82
N LEU A 174 6.09 -9.93 14.56
CA LEU A 174 5.35 -10.98 13.85
C LEU A 174 4.02 -11.34 14.53
N PRO A 175 3.95 -11.61 15.84
CA PRO A 175 2.68 -11.94 16.50
C PRO A 175 1.66 -10.79 16.46
N LEU A 176 2.13 -9.53 16.49
CA LEU A 176 1.25 -8.36 16.35
C LEU A 176 0.68 -8.29 14.94
N TRP A 177 1.51 -8.53 13.93
CA TRP A 177 1.09 -8.51 12.54
C TRP A 177 0.08 -9.63 12.24
N GLU A 178 0.31 -10.84 12.74
CA GLU A 178 -0.64 -11.97 12.62
C GLU A 178 -1.98 -11.62 13.27
N LYS A 179 -1.97 -11.02 14.48
CA LYS A 179 -3.20 -10.54 15.14
C LYS A 179 -3.92 -9.48 14.32
N ASP A 180 -3.20 -8.53 13.74
CA ASP A 180 -3.81 -7.47 12.93
C ASP A 180 -4.45 -8.03 11.64
N MET A 181 -3.89 -9.11 11.06
CA MET A 181 -4.48 -9.76 9.89
C MET A 181 -5.78 -10.53 10.19
N GLU A 182 -5.96 -11.04 11.41
CA GLU A 182 -7.25 -11.61 11.79
C GLU A 182 -8.36 -10.55 11.81
N ILE A 183 -8.01 -9.29 12.10
CA ILE A 183 -8.92 -8.14 11.93
C ILE A 183 -9.23 -7.94 10.45
N VAL A 184 -8.21 -7.93 9.59
CA VAL A 184 -8.41 -7.79 8.13
C VAL A 184 -9.36 -8.85 7.58
N LYS A 185 -9.17 -10.12 7.94
CA LYS A 185 -10.07 -11.22 7.55
C LYS A 185 -11.50 -10.97 8.00
N LYS A 186 -11.70 -10.69 9.28
CA LYS A 186 -13.03 -10.44 9.84
C LYS A 186 -13.75 -9.34 9.07
N GLU A 187 -13.06 -8.24 8.79
CA GLU A 187 -13.66 -7.12 8.07
C GLU A 187 -14.06 -7.48 6.63
N VAL A 188 -13.31 -8.37 5.96
CA VAL A 188 -13.59 -8.87 4.61
C VAL A 188 -14.75 -9.87 4.63
N ASP A 189 -14.78 -10.80 5.59
CA ASP A 189 -15.85 -11.78 5.73
C ASP A 189 -17.21 -11.11 6.01
N GLU A 190 -17.22 -10.04 6.81
CA GLU A 190 -18.41 -9.23 7.06
C GLU A 190 -18.92 -8.54 5.78
N ILE A 191 -18.01 -8.05 4.92
CA ILE A 191 -18.38 -7.44 3.64
C ILE A 191 -19.03 -8.48 2.71
N ASP A 192 -18.53 -9.72 2.73
CA ASP A 192 -19.02 -10.78 1.86
C ASP A 192 -20.36 -11.33 2.34
N SER A 193 -20.54 -11.41 3.66
CA SER A 193 -21.80 -11.82 4.28
C SER A 193 -22.93 -10.83 4.00
N GLN A 194 -22.66 -9.52 4.01
CA GLN A 194 -23.64 -8.48 3.70
C GLN A 194 -24.14 -8.50 2.26
N LYS A 195 -23.39 -9.10 1.32
CA LYS A 195 -23.82 -9.25 -0.08
C LYS A 195 -24.76 -10.42 -0.32
N THR A 196 -24.69 -11.48 0.49
CA THR A 196 -25.50 -12.69 0.32
C THR A 196 -26.94 -12.51 0.81
N LEU A 197 -27.21 -11.41 1.54
CA LEU A 197 -28.51 -11.08 2.12
C LEU A 197 -29.42 -10.24 1.22
N PHE A 198 -29.01 -9.97 -0.04
CA PHE A 198 -29.79 -9.22 -1.03
C PHE A 198 -29.90 -9.97 -2.37
#